data_AF-A0A069IUT8-F1
#
_entry.id   AF-A0A069IUT8-F1
#
_cell.length_a   1.000
_cell.length_b   1.000
_cell.length_c   1.000
_cell.angle_alpha   90.00
_cell.angle_beta   90.00
_cell.angle_gamma   90.00
#
_symmetry.space_group_name_H-M   'P 1'
#
loop_
_entity.id
_entity.type
_entity.pdbx_description
1 polymer ?
#
loop_
_entity_poly.entity_id
_entity_poly.type
_entity_poly.pdbx_seq_one_letter_code
_entity_poly.pdbx_strand_id
1 'polypeptide(L)'
;MEWAARAIGVFYVLGGLMLLYQAWLNWRLQRALSGLIPVSVTDQVGDGVIALGAMLVLASGAALAALSGWAVAAFLAGWTIQALYLLWNDRAVRIAEPTALSGRRRSVHAFAGYTAVTALVLCLPMLGVLG
;
A
#
# COMPACT_ATOMS: atom_id res chain seq x y z
N MET A 1 -18.27 -13.11 12.12
CA MET A 1 -16.97 -13.09 11.41
C MET A 1 -17.04 -12.19 10.18
N GLU A 2 -18.06 -12.34 9.33
CA GLU A 2 -18.29 -11.50 8.13
C GLU A 2 -18.26 -9.99 8.38
N TRP A 3 -18.96 -9.50 9.42
CA TRP A 3 -18.96 -8.06 9.77
C TRP A 3 -17.57 -7.51 10.10
N ALA A 4 -16.71 -8.30 10.74
CA ALA A 4 -15.34 -7.91 11.03
C ALA A 4 -14.50 -7.83 9.73
N ALA A 5 -14.64 -8.81 8.84
CA ALA A 5 -13.97 -8.79 7.53
C ALA A 5 -14.41 -7.58 6.68
N ARG A 6 -15.70 -7.25 6.70
CA ARG A 6 -16.22 -6.05 6.02
C ARG A 6 -15.68 -4.76 6.61
N ALA A 7 -15.62 -4.63 7.94
CA ALA A 7 -15.05 -3.47 8.61
C ALA A 7 -13.56 -3.29 8.27
N ILE A 8 -12.79 -4.38 8.23
CA ILE A 8 -11.39 -4.37 7.79
C ILE A 8 -11.31 -3.95 6.32
N GLY A 9 -12.17 -4.48 5.45
CA GLY A 9 -12.25 -4.08 4.04
C GLY A 9 -12.49 -2.58 3.87
N VAL A 10 -13.47 -2.01 4.59
CA VAL A 10 -13.77 -0.57 4.58
C VAL A 10 -12.57 0.25 5.09
N PHE A 11 -11.90 -0.19 6.15
CA PHE A 11 -10.67 0.45 6.63
C PHE A 11 -9.59 0.51 5.54
N TYR A 12 -9.41 -0.57 4.78
CA TYR A 12 -8.47 -0.61 3.65
C TYR A 12 -8.91 0.26 2.47
N VAL A 13 -10.21 0.36 2.17
CA VAL A 13 -10.74 1.31 1.17
C VAL A 13 -10.40 2.74 1.56
N LEU A 14 -10.68 3.12 2.81
CA LEU A 14 -10.37 4.46 3.33
C LEU A 14 -8.86 4.73 3.32
N GLY A 15 -8.05 3.73 3.70
CA GLY A 15 -6.60 3.82 3.62
C GLY A 15 -6.08 4.03 2.19
N GLY A 16 -6.62 3.28 1.23
CA GLY A 16 -6.30 3.44 -0.20
C GLY A 16 -6.70 4.81 -0.73
N LEU A 17 -7.88 5.31 -0.34
CA LEU A 17 -8.36 6.64 -0.73
C LEU A 17 -7.46 7.75 -0.15
N MET A 18 -7.06 7.62 1.12
CA MET A 18 -6.15 8.55 1.78
C MET A 18 -4.78 8.60 1.08
N LEU A 19 -4.24 7.43 0.71
CA LEU A 19 -2.99 7.34 -0.06
C LEU A 19 -3.11 7.99 -1.44
N LEU A 20 -4.22 7.76 -2.13
CA LEU A 20 -4.48 8.38 -3.43
C LEU A 20 -4.61 9.91 -3.32
N TYR A 21 -5.27 10.38 -2.26
CA TYR A 21 -5.38 11.81 -1.97
C TYR A 21 -4.00 12.44 -1.68
N GLN A 22 -3.16 11.77 -0.89
CA GLN A 22 -1.79 12.21 -0.63
C GLN A 22 -0.95 12.27 -1.91
N ALA A 23 -1.01 11.23 -2.75
CA ALA A 23 -0.32 11.20 -4.03
C ALA A 23 -0.78 12.33 -4.96
N TRP A 24 -2.10 12.59 -5.00
CA TRP A 24 -2.68 13.68 -5.79
C TRP A 24 -2.23 15.07 -5.30
N LEU A 25 -2.20 15.29 -3.98
CA LEU A 25 -1.67 16.53 -3.40
C LEU A 25 -0.19 16.71 -3.71
N ASN A 26 0.60 15.64 -3.59
CA ASN A 26 2.04 15.68 -3.87
C ASN A 26 2.29 16.03 -5.34
N TRP A 27 1.53 15.42 -6.26
CA TRP A 27 1.59 15.73 -7.68
C TRP A 27 1.21 17.18 -7.99
N ARG A 28 0.16 17.71 -7.34
CA ARG A 28 -0.23 19.13 -7.51
C ARG A 28 0.84 20.08 -6.99
N LEU A 29 1.46 19.77 -5.85
CA LEU A 29 2.54 20.55 -5.28
C LEU A 29 3.77 20.56 -6.20
N GLN A 30 4.18 19.39 -6.70
CA GLN A 30 5.27 19.29 -7.67
C GLN A 30 4.97 20.09 -8.94
N ARG A 31 3.73 20.04 -9.45
CA ARG A 31 3.33 20.79 -10.64
C ARG A 31 3.27 22.31 -10.41
N ALA A 32 2.97 22.76 -9.19
CA ALA A 32 3.04 24.17 -8.83
C ALA A 32 4.49 24.65 -8.68
N LEU A 33 5.39 23.77 -8.23
CA LEU A 33 6.80 24.06 -7.99
C LEU A 33 7.71 23.75 -9.19
N SER A 34 7.21 23.08 -10.23
CA SER A 34 8.00 22.68 -11.40
C SER A 34 8.54 23.87 -12.21
N GLY A 35 7.99 25.08 -12.00
CA GLY A 35 8.54 26.31 -12.56
C GLY A 35 9.75 26.88 -11.78
N LEU A 36 10.02 26.38 -10.57
CA LEU A 36 11.05 26.88 -9.65
C LEU A 36 12.16 25.86 -9.40
N ILE A 37 11.87 24.55 -9.47
CA ILE A 37 12.83 23.47 -9.20
C ILE A 37 12.68 22.40 -10.29
N PRO A 38 13.79 21.95 -10.93
CA PRO A 38 13.74 20.86 -11.89
C PRO A 38 13.35 19.55 -11.19
N VAL A 39 12.22 18.99 -11.58
CA VAL A 39 11.72 17.70 -11.06
C VAL A 39 12.47 16.56 -11.76
N SER A 40 13.07 15.64 -11.01
CA SER A 40 13.80 14.51 -11.58
C SER A 40 12.82 13.47 -12.17
N VAL A 41 13.21 12.81 -13.27
CA VAL A 41 12.40 11.75 -13.91
C VAL A 41 12.14 10.58 -12.95
N THR A 42 13.08 10.34 -12.03
CA THR A 42 12.99 9.34 -10.96
C THR A 42 11.83 9.61 -10.00
N ASP A 43 11.53 10.88 -9.72
CA ASP A 43 10.42 11.25 -8.82
C ASP A 43 9.06 11.01 -9.47
N GLN A 44 8.94 11.20 -10.79
CA GLN A 44 7.70 10.93 -11.53
C GLN A 44 7.36 9.43 -11.56
N VAL A 45 8.37 8.57 -11.72
CA VAL A 45 8.18 7.11 -11.66
C VAL A 45 7.79 6.68 -10.23
N GLY A 46 8.38 7.30 -9.21
CA GLY A 46 8.03 7.09 -7.81
C GLY A 46 6.56 7.39 -7.52
N ASP A 47 6.05 8.54 -7.96
CA ASP A 47 4.65 8.92 -7.77
C ASP A 47 3.67 7.99 -8.49
N GLY A 48 4.03 7.51 -9.69
CA GLY A 48 3.23 6.52 -10.42
C GLY A 48 3.11 5.18 -9.67
N VAL A 49 4.19 4.71 -9.08
CA VAL A 49 4.21 3.49 -8.25
C VAL A 49 3.38 3.66 -6.98
N ILE A 50 3.43 4.84 -6.35
CA ILE A 50 2.61 5.15 -5.17
C ILE A 50 1.12 5.16 -5.52
N ALA A 51 0.74 5.77 -6.65
CA ALA A 51 -0.65 5.79 -7.11
C ALA A 51 -1.18 4.39 -7.44
N LEU A 52 -0.37 3.56 -8.11
CA LEU A 52 -0.71 2.16 -8.38
C LEU A 52 -0.86 1.35 -7.08
N GLY A 53 0.05 1.55 -6.11
CA GLY A 53 -0.05 0.95 -4.79
C GLY A 53 -1.32 1.36 -4.04
N ALA A 54 -1.69 2.64 -4.11
CA ALA A 54 -2.92 3.16 -3.51
C ALA A 54 -4.18 2.53 -4.13
N MET A 55 -4.22 2.41 -5.46
CA MET A 55 -5.32 1.73 -6.16
C MET A 55 -5.42 0.26 -5.79
N LEU A 56 -4.28 -0.44 -5.66
CA LEU A 56 -4.27 -1.85 -5.27
C LEU A 56 -4.78 -2.04 -3.83
N VAL A 57 -4.38 -1.16 -2.91
CA VAL A 57 -4.89 -1.14 -1.53
C VAL A 57 -6.41 -0.91 -1.52
N LEU A 58 -6.90 0.05 -2.30
CA LEU A 58 -8.33 0.35 -2.42
C LEU A 58 -9.10 -0.85 -2.99
N ALA A 59 -8.61 -1.45 -4.08
CA ALA A 59 -9.20 -2.63 -4.70
C ALA A 59 -9.21 -3.83 -3.75
N SER A 60 -8.14 -4.05 -2.99
CA SER A 60 -8.08 -5.12 -1.98
C SER A 60 -9.10 -4.91 -0.86
N GLY A 61 -9.26 -3.67 -0.37
CA GLY A 61 -10.25 -3.33 0.64
C GLY A 61 -11.68 -3.49 0.13
N ALA A 62 -11.95 -3.07 -1.11
CA ALA A 62 -13.26 -3.19 -1.74
C ALA A 62 -13.64 -4.66 -1.98
N ALA A 63 -12.70 -5.48 -2.48
CA ALA A 63 -12.91 -6.91 -2.66
C ALA A 63 -13.20 -7.61 -1.32
N LEU A 64 -12.49 -7.24 -0.25
CA LEU A 64 -12.72 -7.79 1.09
C LEU A 64 -14.04 -7.31 1.70
N ALA A 65 -14.42 -6.05 1.49
CA ALA A 65 -15.71 -5.51 1.92
C ALA A 65 -16.89 -6.18 1.19
N ALA A 66 -16.70 -6.56 -0.06
CA ALA A 66 -17.65 -7.35 -0.83
C ALA A 66 -17.61 -8.86 -0.52
N LEU A 67 -16.71 -9.31 0.37
CA LEU A 67 -16.45 -10.72 0.67
C LEU A 67 -16.12 -11.57 -0.57
N SER A 68 -15.48 -10.96 -1.57
CA SER A 68 -15.11 -11.64 -2.82
C SER A 68 -13.85 -12.50 -2.64
N GLY A 69 -13.82 -13.70 -3.24
CA GLY A 69 -12.62 -14.53 -3.33
C GLY A 69 -11.40 -13.83 -3.96
N TRP A 70 -11.62 -12.78 -4.77
CA TRP A 70 -10.54 -11.94 -5.32
C TRP A 70 -9.76 -11.15 -4.26
N ALA A 71 -10.30 -11.00 -3.05
CA ALA A 71 -9.59 -10.36 -1.94
C ALA A 71 -8.25 -11.04 -1.68
N VAL A 72 -8.19 -12.38 -1.77
CA VAL A 72 -6.95 -13.14 -1.54
C VAL A 72 -5.87 -12.74 -2.55
N ALA A 73 -6.22 -12.71 -3.84
CA ALA A 73 -5.28 -12.35 -4.90
C ALA A 73 -4.80 -10.90 -4.76
N ALA A 74 -5.71 -9.97 -4.44
CA ALA A 74 -5.38 -8.56 -4.29
C ALA A 74 -4.47 -8.29 -3.07
N PHE A 75 -4.73 -8.92 -1.93
CA PHE A 75 -3.89 -8.81 -0.74
C PHE A 75 -2.51 -9.47 -0.95
N LEU A 76 -2.44 -10.63 -1.61
CA LEU A 76 -1.15 -11.27 -1.93
C LEU A 76 -0.32 -10.42 -2.88
N ALA A 77 -0.94 -9.80 -3.90
CA ALA A 77 -0.25 -8.90 -4.80
C ALA A 77 0.33 -7.68 -4.06
N GLY A 78 -0.47 -7.05 -3.19
CA GLY A 78 -0.03 -5.91 -2.38
C GLY A 78 1.10 -6.29 -1.41
N TRP A 79 0.98 -7.46 -0.78
CA TRP A 79 2.00 -8.00 0.12
C TRP A 79 3.33 -8.23 -0.62
N THR A 80 3.28 -8.82 -1.81
CA THR A 80 4.46 -9.10 -2.63
C THR A 80 5.17 -7.81 -3.05
N ILE A 81 4.42 -6.79 -3.47
CA ILE A 81 4.99 -5.50 -3.85
C ILE A 81 5.66 -4.81 -2.64
N GLN A 82 5.01 -4.80 -1.47
CA GLN A 82 5.61 -4.22 -0.26
C GLN A 82 6.85 -4.99 0.21
N ALA A 83 6.82 -6.33 0.15
CA ALA A 83 7.96 -7.17 0.48
C ALA A 83 9.13 -6.89 -0.47
N LEU A 84 8.88 -6.82 -1.77
CA LEU A 84 9.90 -6.53 -2.78
C LEU A 84 10.49 -5.14 -2.60
N TYR A 85 9.65 -4.14 -2.28
CA TYR A 85 10.11 -2.78 -1.96
C TYR A 85 11.05 -2.77 -0.76
N LEU A 86 10.70 -3.46 0.34
CA LEU A 86 11.55 -3.54 1.53
C LEU A 86 12.87 -4.28 1.26
N LEU A 87 12.84 -5.37 0.47
CA LEU A 87 14.03 -6.12 0.06
C LEU A 87 14.96 -5.30 -0.83
N TRP A 88 14.39 -4.55 -1.78
CA TRP A 88 15.15 -3.67 -2.66
C TRP A 88 15.79 -2.51 -1.88
N ASN A 89 15.00 -1.88 -1.00
CA ASN A 89 15.47 -0.75 -0.22
C ASN A 89 16.48 -1.17 0.86
N ASP A 90 16.45 -2.40 1.39
CA ASP A 90 17.51 -2.91 2.29
C ASP A 90 18.89 -2.96 1.60
N ARG A 91 18.92 -3.22 0.28
CA ARG A 91 20.17 -3.18 -0.51
C ARG A 91 20.65 -1.74 -0.76
N ALA A 92 19.73 -0.79 -0.96
CA ALA A 92 20.07 0.61 -1.24
C ALA A 92 20.39 1.43 0.04
N VAL A 93 19.68 1.18 1.14
CA VAL A 93 19.80 1.92 2.42
C VAL A 93 21.11 1.63 3.15
N ARG A 94 21.78 0.49 2.88
CA ARG A 94 23.15 0.26 3.39
C ARG A 94 24.15 1.34 2.98
N ILE A 95 23.80 2.19 2.02
CA ILE A 95 24.66 3.20 1.41
C ILE A 95 24.34 4.63 1.93
N ALA A 96 23.26 4.87 2.70
CA ALA A 96 22.77 6.25 2.95
C ALA A 96 22.28 6.59 4.39
N GLU A 97 22.28 7.91 4.65
CA GLU A 97 22.12 8.71 5.88
C GLU A 97 21.05 8.35 6.96
N PRO A 98 21.22 8.87 8.21
CA PRO A 98 20.36 8.57 9.37
C PRO A 98 18.86 8.89 9.22
N THR A 99 18.47 9.81 8.33
CA THR A 99 17.05 10.14 8.06
C THR A 99 16.30 9.00 7.36
N ALA A 100 17.02 8.10 6.66
CA ALA A 100 16.43 6.92 6.03
C ALA A 100 15.95 5.86 7.05
N LEU A 101 16.50 5.86 8.28
CA LEU A 101 16.20 4.86 9.30
C LEU A 101 14.81 5.02 9.92
N SER A 102 14.33 6.26 10.10
CA SER A 102 13.02 6.54 10.69
C SER A 102 11.87 6.18 9.73
N GLY A 103 12.03 6.52 8.45
CA GLY A 103 11.12 6.12 7.38
C GLY A 103 11.02 4.60 7.27
N ARG A 104 12.16 3.91 7.37
CA ARG A 104 12.21 2.43 7.35
C ARG A 104 11.39 1.79 8.46
N ARG A 105 11.53 2.23 9.72
CA ARG A 105 10.74 1.68 10.84
C ARG A 105 9.24 1.80 10.59
N ARG A 106 8.80 2.94 10.05
CA ARG A 106 7.38 3.17 9.71
C ARG A 106 6.90 2.21 8.62
N SER A 107 7.69 1.99 7.57
CA SER A 107 7.36 1.03 6.50
C SER A 107 7.33 -0.41 7.00
N VAL A 108 8.23 -0.81 7.91
CA VAL A 108 8.24 -2.15 8.51
C VAL A 108 7.00 -2.38 9.37
N HIS A 109 6.59 -1.40 10.19
CA HIS A 109 5.39 -1.51 11.00
C HIS A 109 4.13 -1.59 10.11
N ALA A 110 4.06 -0.80 9.04
CA ALA A 110 2.98 -0.87 8.07
C ALA A 110 2.92 -2.24 7.38
N PHE A 111 4.08 -2.79 6.99
CA PHE A 111 4.17 -4.12 6.39
C PHE A 111 3.78 -5.24 7.36
N ALA A 112 4.15 -5.14 8.64
CA ALA A 112 3.74 -6.11 9.66
C ALA A 112 2.21 -6.13 9.82
N GLY A 113 1.58 -4.95 9.87
CA GLY A 113 0.12 -4.83 9.89
C GLY A 113 -0.54 -5.41 8.63
N TYR A 114 0.01 -5.09 7.45
CA TYR A 114 -0.49 -5.61 6.18
C TYR A 114 -0.35 -7.15 6.09
N THR A 115 0.76 -7.69 6.59
CA THR A 115 1.02 -9.14 6.65
C THR A 115 0.03 -9.84 7.56
N ALA A 116 -0.24 -9.29 8.74
CA ALA A 116 -1.24 -9.86 9.66
C ALA A 116 -2.63 -9.91 9.04
N VAL A 117 -3.03 -8.84 8.34
CA VAL A 117 -4.32 -8.80 7.63
C VAL A 117 -4.32 -9.76 6.44
N THR A 118 -3.24 -9.86 5.68
CA THR A 118 -3.11 -10.81 4.57
C THR A 118 -3.25 -12.26 5.05
N ALA A 119 -2.62 -12.61 6.17
CA ALA A 119 -2.77 -13.93 6.80
C ALA A 119 -4.23 -14.20 7.22
N LEU A 120 -4.91 -13.20 7.79
CA LEU A 120 -6.32 -13.31 8.12
C LEU A 120 -7.19 -13.51 6.87
N VAL A 121 -6.95 -12.76 5.81
CA VAL A 121 -7.66 -12.88 4.53
C VAL A 121 -7.44 -14.26 3.91
N LEU A 122 -6.24 -14.84 4.02
CA LEU A 122 -5.96 -16.21 3.55
C LEU A 122 -6.71 -17.29 4.34
N CYS A 123 -7.07 -17.03 5.59
CA CYS A 123 -7.86 -17.95 6.42
C CYS A 123 -9.37 -17.85 6.17
N LEU A 124 -9.88 -16.73 5.63
CA LEU A 124 -11.32 -16.53 5.40
C LEU A 124 -11.98 -17.51 4.41
N PRO A 125 -11.34 -17.95 3.30
CA PRO A 125 -11.87 -19.01 2.44
C PRO A 125 -12.02 -20.34 3.19
N MET A 126 -11.06 -20.69 4.05
CA MET A 126 -11.12 -21.93 4.84
C MET A 126 -12.26 -21.93 5.85
N LEU A 127 -12.75 -20.74 6.24
CA LEU A 127 -13.87 -20.54 7.14
C LEU A 127 -15.21 -20.40 6.40
N GLY A 128 -15.24 -20.49 5.07
CA GLY A 128 -16.45 -20.35 4.25
C GLY A 128 -17.01 -18.92 4.18
N VAL A 129 -16.19 -17.91 4.50
CA VAL A 129 -16.63 -16.50 4.61
C VAL A 129 -16.48 -15.72 3.30
N LEU A 130 -15.64 -16.20 2.37
CA LEU A 130 -15.46 -15.60 1.04
C LEU A 130 -16.20 -16.42 -0.01
N GLY A 131 -16.96 -15.73 -0.86
CA GLY A 131 -17.72 -16.29 -1.98
C GLY A 131 -17.09 -16.03 -3.35
#